data_AF-A0A2E7Q4V2-F1
#
_entry.id   AF-A0A2E7Q4V2-F1
#
_cell.length_a   1.000
_cell.length_b   1.000
_cell.length_c   1.000
_cell.angle_alpha   90.00
_cell.angle_beta   90.00
_cell.angle_gamma   90.00
#
_symmetry.space_group_name_H-M   'P 1'
#
loop_
_entity.id
_entity.type
_entity.pdbx_description
1 polymer ?
#
loop_
_entity_poly.entity_id
_entity_poly.type
_entity_poly.pdbx_seq_one_letter_code
_entity_poly.pdbx_strand_id
1 'polypeptide(L)'
;MDEDGKIALYRIAQEALTNIERHAGASRVAVDLRGHRKGATLRITDNGVGLGRLARDPASGGGLGLRNMQERVEQLGGQLRIESAPGGGTTIDATVPLTHMLPPEEENPDAPASARQDIAAQ
;
A
#
# COMPACT_ATOMS: atom_id res chain seq x y z
N MET A 1 10.91 8.35 -3.26
CA MET A 1 10.33 7.22 -2.53
C MET A 1 11.49 6.51 -1.89
N ASP A 2 11.46 6.34 -0.57
CA ASP A 2 12.46 5.54 0.13
C ASP A 2 12.27 4.05 -0.19
N GLU A 3 13.16 3.22 0.34
CA GLU A 3 13.15 1.79 0.03
C GLU A 3 11.97 1.06 0.69
N ASP A 4 11.63 1.43 1.92
CA ASP A 4 10.53 0.82 2.67
C ASP A 4 9.18 1.05 1.98
N GLY A 5 8.92 2.29 1.51
CA GLY A 5 7.72 2.63 0.76
C GLY A 5 7.59 1.86 -0.56
N LYS A 6 8.70 1.69 -1.30
CA LYS A 6 8.71 0.89 -2.55
C LYS A 6 8.40 -0.58 -2.27
N ILE A 7 9.10 -1.17 -1.30
CA ILE A 7 8.93 -2.58 -0.95
C ILE A 7 7.51 -2.84 -0.45
N ALA A 8 6.96 -1.94 0.36
CA ALA A 8 5.58 -2.07 0.85
C ALA A 8 4.56 -2.10 -0.28
N LEU A 9 4.59 -1.12 -1.19
CA LEU A 9 3.67 -1.08 -2.33
C LEU A 9 3.85 -2.27 -3.27
N TYR A 10 5.11 -2.68 -3.52
CA TYR A 10 5.39 -3.85 -4.35
C TYR A 10 4.77 -5.12 -3.76
N ARG A 11 4.95 -5.36 -2.45
CA ARG A 11 4.39 -6.54 -1.78
C ARG A 11 2.87 -6.51 -1.71
N ILE A 12 2.27 -5.34 -1.52
CA ILE A 12 0.82 -5.17 -1.57
C ILE A 12 0.30 -5.49 -2.98
N ALA A 13 0.94 -4.95 -4.02
CA ALA A 13 0.58 -5.26 -5.40
C ALA A 13 0.72 -6.76 -5.71
N GLN A 14 1.81 -7.38 -5.28
CA GLN A 14 2.05 -8.80 -5.47
C GLN A 14 0.96 -9.66 -4.84
N GLU A 15 0.61 -9.39 -3.57
CA GLU A 15 -0.40 -10.13 -2.84
C GLU A 15 -1.80 -9.91 -3.43
N ALA A 16 -2.14 -8.67 -3.78
CA ALA A 16 -3.40 -8.34 -4.44
C ALA A 16 -3.57 -9.09 -5.78
N LEU A 17 -2.55 -9.06 -6.63
CA LEU A 17 -2.59 -9.76 -7.92
C LEU A 17 -2.65 -11.27 -7.77
N THR A 18 -1.93 -11.82 -6.77
CA THR A 18 -2.00 -13.25 -6.43
C THR A 18 -3.40 -13.65 -5.98
N ASN A 19 -4.05 -12.83 -5.16
CA ASN A 19 -5.42 -13.06 -4.71
C ASN A 19 -6.40 -13.02 -5.88
N ILE A 20 -6.23 -12.08 -6.81
CA ILE A 20 -7.07 -11.98 -8.00
C ILE A 20 -6.91 -13.22 -8.89
N GLU A 21 -5.66 -13.61 -9.20
CA GLU A 21 -5.35 -14.77 -10.03
C GLU A 21 -5.96 -16.06 -9.45
N ARG A 22 -5.81 -16.27 -8.14
CA ARG A 22 -6.23 -17.51 -7.48
C ARG A 22 -7.71 -17.58 -7.14
N HIS A 23 -8.38 -16.43 -6.96
CA HIS A 23 -9.70 -16.41 -6.31
C HIS A 23 -10.77 -15.63 -7.07
N ALA A 24 -10.41 -14.62 -7.86
CA ALA A 24 -11.41 -13.69 -8.39
C ALA A 24 -12.11 -14.20 -9.65
N GLY A 25 -11.47 -15.06 -10.46
CA GLY A 25 -11.99 -15.40 -11.79
C GLY A 25 -12.20 -14.16 -12.67
N ALA A 26 -11.43 -13.10 -12.41
CA ALA A 26 -11.56 -11.81 -13.07
C ALA A 26 -11.07 -11.89 -14.52
N SER A 27 -11.73 -11.16 -15.42
CA SER A 27 -11.31 -10.99 -16.82
C SER A 27 -10.54 -9.70 -17.05
N ARG A 28 -10.56 -8.78 -16.08
CA ARG A 28 -9.88 -7.50 -16.13
C ARG A 28 -9.37 -7.12 -14.76
N VAL A 29 -8.16 -6.56 -14.75
CA VAL A 29 -7.55 -5.89 -13.60
C VAL A 29 -7.09 -4.51 -14.03
N ALA A 30 -7.28 -3.52 -13.17
CA ALA A 30 -6.73 -2.19 -13.31
C ALA A 30 -5.81 -1.90 -12.13
N VAL A 31 -4.63 -1.37 -12.41
CA VAL A 31 -3.65 -0.92 -11.40
C VAL A 31 -3.36 0.55 -11.67
N ASP A 32 -3.54 1.39 -10.66
CA ASP A 32 -3.31 2.83 -10.72
C ASP A 32 -2.45 3.24 -9.52
N LEU A 33 -1.33 3.91 -9.79
CA LEU A 33 -0.43 4.44 -8.76
C LEU A 33 -0.32 5.94 -8.95
N ARG A 34 -0.73 6.71 -7.94
CA ARG A 34 -0.73 8.18 -8.00
C ARG A 34 -0.03 8.78 -6.79
N GLY A 35 0.92 9.67 -7.06
CA GLY A 35 1.47 10.59 -6.06
C GLY A 35 0.55 11.79 -5.85
N HIS A 36 0.48 12.28 -4.62
CA HIS A 36 -0.28 13.48 -4.23
C HIS A 36 0.38 14.16 -3.04
N ARG A 37 -0.09 15.37 -2.66
CA ARG A 37 0.51 16.17 -1.58
C ARG A 37 0.65 15.46 -0.23
N LYS A 38 -0.17 14.43 0.03
CA LYS A 38 -0.14 13.66 1.29
C LYS A 38 0.69 12.36 1.21
N GLY A 39 1.29 12.01 0.07
CA GLY A 39 1.89 10.70 -0.14
C GLY A 39 1.59 10.07 -1.50
N ALA A 40 1.38 8.75 -1.55
CA ALA A 40 0.91 8.05 -2.75
C ALA A 40 -0.24 7.10 -2.43
N THR A 41 -1.07 6.83 -3.43
CA THR A 41 -2.13 5.83 -3.40
C THR A 41 -1.89 4.80 -4.50
N LEU A 42 -1.83 3.52 -4.12
CA LEU A 42 -1.91 2.37 -5.01
C LEU A 42 -3.35 1.85 -4.98
N ARG A 43 -4.03 1.88 -6.12
CA ARG A 43 -5.36 1.32 -6.33
C ARG A 43 -5.29 0.13 -7.24
N ILE A 44 -5.85 -0.99 -6.81
CA ILE A 44 -5.99 -2.22 -7.61
C ILE A 44 -7.46 -2.61 -7.62
N THR A 45 -8.03 -2.74 -8.83
CA THR A 45 -9.43 -3.11 -9.02
C THR A 45 -9.55 -4.29 -9.97
N ASP A 46 -10.34 -5.29 -9.62
CA ASP A 46 -10.73 -6.40 -10.48
C ASP A 46 -12.25 -6.46 -10.68
N ASN A 47 -12.69 -7.14 -11.74
CA ASN A 47 -14.11 -7.36 -12.06
C ASN A 47 -14.58 -8.79 -11.77
N GLY A 48 -13.92 -9.49 -10.85
CA GLY A 48 -14.21 -10.88 -10.51
C GLY A 48 -15.37 -11.06 -9.53
N VAL A 49 -15.38 -12.21 -8.86
CA VAL A 49 -16.48 -12.62 -7.96
C VAL A 49 -16.46 -11.94 -6.58
N GLY A 50 -15.43 -11.14 -6.30
CA GLY A 50 -15.18 -10.52 -5.01
C GLY A 50 -14.59 -11.49 -3.96
N LEU A 51 -14.41 -11.02 -2.74
CA LEU A 51 -13.65 -11.73 -1.70
C LEU A 51 -14.41 -12.88 -1.02
N GLY A 52 -15.72 -13.03 -1.25
CA GLY A 52 -16.48 -14.24 -0.91
C GLY A 52 -16.23 -14.83 0.50
N ARG A 53 -15.44 -15.92 0.56
CA ARG A 53 -15.03 -16.63 1.79
C ARG A 53 -13.78 -16.03 2.46
N LEU A 54 -12.87 -15.40 1.70
CA LEU A 54 -11.66 -14.74 2.22
C LEU A 54 -12.00 -13.66 3.27
N ALA A 55 -13.11 -12.94 3.07
CA ALA A 55 -13.59 -11.91 4.00
C ALA A 55 -14.31 -12.45 5.24
N ARG A 56 -14.73 -13.73 5.24
CA ARG A 56 -15.61 -14.29 6.28
C ARG A 56 -14.90 -15.15 7.32
N ASP A 57 -13.71 -15.65 7.01
CA ASP A 57 -13.02 -16.57 7.92
C ASP A 57 -11.50 -16.31 7.95
N PRO A 58 -11.01 -15.57 8.96
CA PRO A 58 -9.58 -15.35 9.18
C PRO A 58 -8.81 -16.65 9.48
N ALA A 59 -9.47 -17.70 9.95
CA ALA A 59 -8.83 -18.93 10.43
C ALA A 59 -8.52 -19.93 9.31
N SER A 60 -9.19 -19.86 8.17
CA SER A 60 -8.95 -20.75 7.01
C SER A 60 -7.84 -20.25 6.08
N GLY A 61 -6.95 -19.38 6.56
CA GLY A 61 -5.78 -18.89 5.83
C GLY A 61 -6.08 -17.83 4.77
N GLY A 62 -7.35 -17.64 4.41
CA GLY A 62 -7.79 -16.64 3.43
C GLY A 62 -7.61 -15.18 3.88
N GLY A 63 -7.60 -14.92 5.19
CA GLY A 63 -7.37 -13.59 5.73
C GLY A 63 -5.89 -13.20 5.87
N LEU A 64 -4.95 -14.15 5.78
CA LEU A 64 -3.52 -13.88 6.02
C LEU A 64 -2.94 -12.90 4.99
N GLY A 65 -3.28 -13.06 3.71
CA GLY A 65 -2.83 -12.15 2.66
C GLY A 65 -3.30 -10.71 2.89
N LEU A 66 -4.59 -10.55 3.17
CA LEU A 66 -5.20 -9.24 3.45
C LEU A 66 -4.60 -8.59 4.72
N ARG A 67 -4.39 -9.41 5.76
CA ARG A 67 -3.77 -8.97 7.01
C ARG A 67 -2.31 -8.55 6.81
N ASN A 68 -1.54 -9.31 6.04
CA ASN A 68 -0.16 -8.94 5.72
C ASN A 68 -0.08 -7.63 4.94
N MET A 69 -1.02 -7.37 4.03
CA MET A 69 -1.12 -6.08 3.35
C MET A 69 -1.45 -4.94 4.32
N GLN A 70 -2.37 -5.17 5.26
CA GLN A 70 -2.75 -4.21 6.29
C GLN A 70 -1.55 -3.87 7.19
N GLU A 71 -0.91 -4.88 7.79
CA GLU A 71 0.23 -4.68 8.70
C GLU A 71 1.38 -3.93 8.01
N ARG A 72 1.63 -4.23 6.73
CA ARG A 72 2.73 -3.62 5.98
C ARG A 72 2.49 -2.14 5.68
N VAL A 73 1.26 -1.73 5.41
CA VAL A 73 0.95 -0.31 5.20
C VAL A 73 0.87 0.47 6.52
N GLU A 74 0.39 -0.18 7.58
CA GLU A 74 0.35 0.39 8.94
C GLU A 74 1.73 0.64 9.51
N GLN A 75 2.70 -0.24 9.24
CA GLN A 75 4.12 -0.05 9.61
C GLN A 75 4.71 1.24 9.04
N LEU A 76 4.18 1.74 7.93
CA LEU A 76 4.59 2.99 7.30
C LEU A 76 3.72 4.19 7.69
N GLY A 77 2.82 4.04 8.67
CA GLY A 77 1.83 5.07 9.02
C GLY A 77 0.78 5.32 7.92
N GLY A 78 0.64 4.38 6.99
CA GLY A 78 -0.33 4.42 5.91
C GLY A 78 -1.65 3.75 6.26
N GLN A 79 -2.50 3.53 5.24
CA GLN A 79 -3.83 2.94 5.41
C GLN A 79 -4.15 2.01 4.24
N LEU A 80 -4.89 0.94 4.53
CA LEU A 80 -5.46 0.05 3.53
C LEU A 80 -6.98 0.12 3.62
N ARG A 81 -7.63 0.27 2.49
CA ARG A 81 -9.08 0.10 2.35
C ARG A 81 -9.35 -0.98 1.32
N ILE A 82 -10.25 -1.88 1.68
CA ILE A 82 -10.66 -2.98 0.81
C ILE A 82 -12.18 -2.91 0.68
N GLU A 83 -12.65 -2.76 -0.55
CA GLU A 83 -14.06 -2.77 -0.90
C GLU A 83 -14.32 -3.97 -1.80
N SER A 84 -15.31 -4.79 -1.46
CA SER A 84 -15.67 -5.95 -2.27
C SER A 84 -17.15 -6.28 -2.09
N ALA A 85 -17.78 -6.68 -3.19
CA ALA A 85 -19.15 -7.17 -3.20
C ALA A 85 -19.21 -8.54 -3.90
N PRO A 86 -20.05 -9.48 -3.44
CA PRO A 86 -20.27 -10.73 -4.15
C PRO A 86 -20.69 -10.49 -5.60
N GLY A 87 -19.90 -10.98 -6.56
CA GLY A 87 -20.13 -10.77 -8.00
C GLY A 87 -19.80 -9.36 -8.53
N GLY A 88 -19.27 -8.47 -7.69
CA GLY A 88 -18.95 -7.07 -8.02
C GLY A 88 -17.46 -6.73 -8.03
N GLY A 89 -16.58 -7.73 -7.93
CA GLY A 89 -15.13 -7.57 -7.89
C GLY A 89 -14.57 -7.12 -6.54
N THR A 90 -13.31 -6.70 -6.57
CA THR A 90 -12.58 -6.17 -5.41
C THR A 90 -11.87 -4.88 -5.81
N THR A 91 -11.85 -3.90 -4.91
CA THR A 91 -11.01 -2.72 -4.97
C THR A 91 -10.16 -2.66 -3.71
N ILE A 92 -8.84 -2.50 -3.89
CA ILE A 92 -7.86 -2.33 -2.83
C ILE A 92 -7.21 -0.96 -3.01
N ASP A 93 -7.28 -0.13 -1.98
CA ASP A 93 -6.65 1.18 -1.90
C ASP A 93 -5.61 1.17 -0.77
N ALA A 94 -4.32 1.24 -1.14
CA ALA A 94 -3.23 1.39 -0.19
C ALA A 94 -2.64 2.79 -0.27
N THR A 95 -2.65 3.52 0.84
CA THR A 95 -2.06 4.86 0.94
C THR A 95 -0.78 4.82 1.76
N VAL A 96 0.29 5.39 1.23
CA VAL A 96 1.57 5.53 1.94
C VAL A 96 1.85 7.03 2.11
N PRO A 97 2.23 7.53 3.30
CA PRO A 97 2.41 8.95 3.54
C PRO A 97 3.63 9.54 2.83
N LEU A 98 3.64 10.87 2.70
CA LEU A 98 4.69 11.63 2.00
C LEU A 98 6.09 11.39 2.57
N THR A 99 6.21 11.10 3.86
CA THR A 99 7.48 10.79 4.54
C THR A 99 8.24 9.64 3.90
N HIS A 100 7.54 8.69 3.29
CA HIS A 100 8.13 7.57 2.53
C HIS A 100 8.15 7.83 1.01
N MET A 101 7.55 8.92 0.53
CA MET A 101 7.56 9.31 -0.88
C MET A 101 8.77 10.12 -1.28
N LEU A 102 9.44 10.74 -0.32
CA LEU A 102 10.69 11.44 -0.53
C LEU A 102 11.84 10.49 -0.23
N PRO A 103 12.97 10.56 -0.96
CA PRO A 103 14.19 9.94 -0.44
C PRO A 103 14.51 10.57 0.93
N PRO A 104 15.11 9.81 1.87
CA PRO A 104 15.64 10.42 3.08
C PRO A 104 16.54 11.59 2.67
N GLU A 105 16.46 12.72 3.36
CA GLU A 105 17.44 13.79 3.16
C GLU A 105 18.81 13.16 3.36
N GLU A 106 19.54 12.92 2.27
CA GLU A 106 20.97 12.67 2.38
C GLU A 106 21.51 13.88 3.12
N GLU A 107 22.15 13.68 4.28
CA GLU A 107 22.91 14.73 4.96
C GLU A 107 23.79 15.37 3.91
N ASN A 108 23.40 16.54 3.41
CA ASN A 108 24.12 17.19 2.34
C ASN A 108 25.47 17.61 2.92
N PRO A 109 26.60 16.97 2.53
CA PRO A 109 27.89 17.29 3.12
C PRO A 109 28.32 18.74 2.83
N ASP A 110 27.73 19.34 1.79
CA ASP A 110 27.95 20.71 1.34
C ASP A 110 26.92 21.73 1.87
N ALA A 111 25.97 21.31 2.74
CA ALA A 111 25.09 22.28 3.38
C ALA A 111 25.91 23.20 4.31
N PRO A 112 25.77 24.54 4.20
CA PRO A 112 26.53 25.47 5.03
C PRO A 112 26.24 25.21 6.51
N ALA A 113 27.30 25.15 7.33
CA ALA A 113 27.23 24.81 8.74
C ALA A 113 26.26 25.67 9.57
N SER A 114 25.85 26.83 9.04
CA SER A 114 24.86 27.73 9.66
C SER A 114 23.46 27.13 9.76
N ALA A 115 23.08 26.15 8.94
CA ALA A 115 21.77 25.52 9.00
C ALA A 115 21.66 24.41 10.07
N ARG A 116 22.80 23.98 10.65
CA ARG A 116 22.86 22.86 11.60
C ARG A 116 22.48 23.24 13.04
N GLN A 117 22.34 24.54 13.35
CA GLN A 117 22.13 25.01 14.72
C GLN A 117 20.68 25.39 15.07
N ASP A 118 19.76 25.42 14.10
CA ASP A 118 18.39 25.91 14.35
C ASP A 118 17.41 24.82 14.84
N ILE A 119 17.80 23.54 14.85
CA ILE A 119 16.89 22.41 15.15
C ILE A 119 16.98 21.96 16.63
N ALA A 120 17.99 22.41 17.39
CA ALA A 120 18.16 22.00 18.79
C ALA A 120 17.42 22.88 19.82
N ALA A 121 16.62 23.85 19.37
CA ALA A 121 15.87 24.74 20.27
C ALA A 121 14.44 24.96 19.75
N GLN A 122 13.59 23.96 19.94
CA GLN A 122 12.13 24.11 20.04
C GLN A 122 11.51 22.89 20.72
#